data_AF-A0A8S2FIY7-F1
#
_entry.id   AF-A0A8S2FIY7-F1
#
_cell.length_a   1.000
_cell.length_b   1.000
_cell.length_c   1.000
_cell.angle_alpha   90.00
_cell.angle_beta   90.00
_cell.angle_gamma   90.00
#
_symmetry.space_group_name_H-M   'P 1'
#
loop_
_entity.id
_entity.type
_entity.pdbx_description
1 polymer ?
#
loop_
_entity_poly.entity_id
_entity_poly.type
_entity_poly.pdbx_seq_one_letter_code
_entity_poly.pdbx_strand_id
1 'polypeptide(L)'
;FVFVVQGIGNVVIQIAALVLCKKCIGIERASWPCRYASIFEREFRLWMKWFGKPHSEFKLFKGDFLDEEFRSILKSGNAIFVNNLSFNNDHHHRLKMCFYDLQAGSRIISSKPFCEPNFRVTARNVNVTVLDNLENTVSWTSTPIPFYLQTIDYSRIEQYFAGIAKKRGHENNSEQSVCPSSSCDEIKTISKLSSAIIELKIPTLKLKRKYRKR
;
A
#
# COMPACT_ATOMS: atom_id res chain seq x y z
N PHE A 1 -5.64 -8.52 -4.33
CA PHE A 1 -4.28 -8.55 -3.75
C PHE A 1 -3.33 -8.13 -4.85
N VAL A 2 -2.46 -7.15 -4.60
CA VAL A 2 -1.56 -6.62 -5.63
C VAL A 2 -0.15 -6.77 -5.08
N PHE A 3 0.62 -7.72 -5.61
CA PHE A 3 1.99 -7.93 -5.16
C PHE A 3 2.94 -7.12 -6.02
N VAL A 4 3.90 -6.48 -5.37
CA VAL A 4 4.90 -5.67 -6.03
C VAL A 4 6.22 -6.45 -5.99
N VAL A 5 6.46 -7.15 -7.10
CA VAL A 5 7.77 -7.44 -7.67
C VAL A 5 8.70 -8.33 -6.85
N GLN A 6 8.94 -9.55 -7.37
CA GLN A 6 10.31 -10.04 -7.58
C GLN A 6 10.37 -11.31 -8.46
N GLY A 7 11.15 -11.22 -9.52
CA GLY A 7 11.70 -12.35 -10.24
C GLY A 7 10.68 -13.13 -11.04
N ILE A 8 10.70 -14.46 -10.85
CA ILE A 8 9.96 -15.42 -11.69
C ILE A 8 8.47 -15.52 -11.26
N GLY A 9 8.07 -14.91 -10.14
CA GLY A 9 6.68 -14.87 -9.69
C GLY A 9 6.28 -15.92 -8.64
N ASN A 10 7.25 -16.58 -8.00
CA ASN A 10 7.02 -17.63 -6.98
C ASN A 10 6.03 -17.22 -5.89
N VAL A 11 6.24 -16.06 -5.28
CA VAL A 11 5.38 -15.54 -4.20
C VAL A 11 3.95 -15.32 -4.69
N VAL A 12 3.78 -14.76 -5.89
CA VAL A 12 2.45 -14.46 -6.45
C VAL A 12 1.66 -15.74 -6.69
N ILE A 13 2.32 -16.75 -7.25
CA ILE A 13 1.71 -18.05 -7.55
C ILE A 13 1.40 -18.83 -6.27
N GLN A 14 2.32 -18.85 -5.30
CA GLN A 14 2.07 -19.47 -4.00
C GLN A 14 0.87 -18.86 -3.29
N ILE A 15 0.76 -17.53 -3.28
CA ILE A 15 -0.39 -16.87 -2.67
C ILE A 15 -1.67 -17.14 -3.45
N ALA A 16 -1.60 -17.16 -4.78
CA ALA A 16 -2.75 -17.52 -5.61
C ALA A 16 -3.23 -18.96 -5.35
N ALA A 17 -2.32 -19.88 -5.04
CA ALA A 17 -2.63 -21.26 -4.69
C ALA A 17 -3.19 -21.42 -3.26
N LEU A 18 -2.64 -20.68 -2.29
CA LEU A 18 -2.93 -20.86 -0.86
C LEU A 18 -4.08 -19.99 -0.34
N VAL A 19 -4.30 -18.81 -0.95
CA VAL A 19 -5.23 -17.81 -0.45
C VAL A 19 -6.28 -17.50 -1.51
N LEU A 20 -7.54 -17.42 -1.09
CA LEU A 20 -8.64 -16.96 -1.94
C LEU A 20 -8.56 -15.44 -2.14
N CYS A 21 -7.82 -15.03 -3.17
CA CYS A 21 -7.71 -13.65 -3.61
C CYS A 21 -8.61 -13.44 -4.85
N LYS A 22 -9.29 -12.28 -4.96
CA LYS A 22 -9.98 -11.92 -6.21
C LYS A 22 -9.04 -11.94 -7.41
N LYS A 23 -7.84 -11.40 -7.20
CA LYS A 23 -6.77 -11.34 -8.17
C LYS A 23 -5.45 -11.17 -7.43
N CYS A 24 -4.40 -11.77 -7.97
CA CYS A 24 -3.03 -11.72 -7.48
C CYS A 24 -2.12 -11.26 -8.63
N ILE A 25 -1.48 -10.09 -8.50
CA ILE A 25 -0.71 -9.48 -9.60
C ILE A 25 0.77 -9.47 -9.22
N GLY A 26 1.65 -9.82 -10.17
CA GLY A 26 3.09 -9.60 -10.08
C GLY A 26 3.56 -8.72 -11.22
N ILE A 27 4.54 -7.86 -10.96
CA ILE A 27 5.15 -6.96 -11.95
C ILE A 27 6.66 -7.17 -11.84
N GLU A 28 7.37 -7.31 -12.94
CA GLU A 28 8.82 -7.47 -12.96
C GLU A 28 9.43 -6.68 -14.11
N ARG A 29 10.55 -6.00 -13.86
CA ARG A 29 11.19 -5.14 -14.85
C ARG A 29 12.17 -5.91 -15.73
N ALA A 30 12.90 -6.86 -15.15
CA ALA A 30 13.94 -7.60 -15.84
C ALA A 30 13.35 -8.59 -16.87
N SER A 31 13.88 -8.54 -18.09
CA SER A 31 13.39 -9.37 -19.21
C SER A 31 13.57 -10.88 -18.98
N TRP A 32 14.72 -11.28 -18.42
CA TRP A 32 15.04 -12.69 -18.18
C TRP A 32 14.08 -13.34 -17.18
N PRO A 33 13.86 -12.79 -15.96
CA PRO A 33 12.84 -13.31 -15.06
C PRO A 33 11.43 -13.32 -15.65
N CYS A 34 11.04 -12.30 -16.42
CA CYS A 34 9.72 -12.27 -17.08
C CYS A 34 9.52 -13.41 -18.08
N ARG A 35 10.59 -13.79 -18.81
CA ARG A 35 10.55 -14.93 -19.73
C ARG A 35 10.29 -16.23 -18.97
N TYR A 36 11.00 -16.45 -17.86
CA TYR A 36 10.77 -17.62 -17.00
C TYR A 36 9.40 -17.56 -16.32
N ALA A 37 8.93 -16.38 -15.93
CA ALA A 37 7.62 -16.18 -15.33
C ALA A 37 6.49 -16.65 -16.25
N SER A 38 6.62 -16.44 -17.57
CA SER A 38 5.65 -16.91 -18.57
C SER A 38 5.58 -18.44 -18.65
N ILE A 39 6.74 -19.10 -18.58
CA ILE A 39 6.82 -20.57 -18.51
C ILE A 39 6.22 -21.04 -17.20
N PHE A 40 6.60 -20.41 -16.09
CA PHE A 40 6.16 -20.77 -14.75
C PHE A 40 4.64 -20.62 -14.57
N GLU A 41 4.04 -19.57 -15.13
CA GLU A 41 2.58 -19.42 -15.19
C GLU A 41 1.91 -20.57 -15.95
N ARG A 42 2.44 -20.95 -17.12
CA ARG A 42 1.88 -22.04 -17.94
C ARG A 42 1.95 -23.37 -17.20
N GLU A 43 3.13 -23.72 -16.67
CA GLU A 43 3.34 -24.97 -15.96
C GLU A 43 2.47 -25.03 -14.69
N PHE A 44 2.38 -23.93 -13.93
CA PHE A 44 1.52 -23.89 -12.75
C PHE A 44 0.05 -24.17 -13.08
N ARG A 45 -0.50 -23.53 -14.13
CA ARG A 45 -1.88 -23.76 -14.55
C ARG A 45 -2.11 -25.20 -15.03
N LEU A 46 -1.14 -25.77 -15.75
CA LEU A 46 -1.16 -27.17 -16.18
C LEU A 46 -1.26 -28.09 -14.97
N TRP A 47 -0.36 -27.92 -13.99
CA TRP A 47 -0.31 -28.76 -12.79
C TRP A 47 -1.55 -28.60 -11.93
N MET A 48 -2.02 -27.38 -11.66
CA MET A 48 -3.24 -27.18 -10.87
C MET A 48 -4.46 -27.82 -11.52
N LYS A 49 -4.56 -27.77 -12.86
CA LYS A 49 -5.59 -28.47 -13.62
C LYS A 49 -5.44 -29.99 -13.51
N TRP A 50 -4.22 -30.51 -13.64
CA TRP A 50 -3.93 -31.94 -13.55
C TRP A 50 -4.30 -32.52 -12.18
N PHE A 51 -3.95 -31.82 -11.09
CA PHE A 51 -4.29 -32.21 -9.73
C PHE A 51 -5.75 -31.86 -9.32
N GLY A 52 -6.50 -31.18 -10.17
CA GLY A 52 -7.86 -30.71 -9.86
C GLY A 52 -7.93 -29.73 -8.67
N LYS A 53 -6.87 -28.94 -8.43
CA LYS A 53 -6.81 -27.99 -7.32
C LYS A 53 -7.26 -26.61 -7.78
N PRO A 54 -8.18 -25.94 -7.06
CA PRO A 54 -8.55 -24.57 -7.38
C PRO A 54 -7.40 -23.63 -7.03
N HIS A 55 -7.29 -22.54 -7.78
CA HIS A 55 -6.40 -21.44 -7.46
C HIS A 55 -7.08 -20.12 -7.82
N SER A 56 -6.65 -19.05 -7.17
CA SER A 56 -7.11 -17.70 -7.44
C SER A 56 -6.60 -17.19 -8.80
N GLU A 57 -7.29 -16.18 -9.37
CA GLU A 57 -6.80 -15.53 -10.59
C GLU A 57 -5.47 -14.82 -10.30
N PHE A 58 -4.48 -15.04 -11.15
CA PHE A 58 -3.21 -14.31 -11.10
C PHE A 58 -2.74 -13.86 -12.48
N LYS A 59 -1.92 -12.81 -12.51
CA LYS A 59 -1.26 -12.28 -13.72
C LYS A 59 0.14 -11.77 -13.39
N LEU A 60 1.10 -12.06 -14.28
CA LEU A 60 2.47 -11.59 -14.20
C LEU A 60 2.72 -10.62 -15.37
N PHE A 61 3.15 -9.40 -15.06
CA PHE A 61 3.41 -8.35 -16.04
C PHE A 61 4.90 -8.04 -16.12
N LYS A 62 5.35 -7.73 -17.34
CA LYS A 62 6.66 -7.13 -17.57
C LYS A 62 6.49 -5.61 -17.57
N GLY A 63 7.15 -4.90 -16.67
CA GLY A 63 7.07 -3.44 -16.58
C GLY A 63 7.72 -2.87 -15.33
N ASP A 64 7.76 -1.54 -15.23
CA ASP A 64 8.20 -0.85 -14.03
C ASP A 64 6.98 -0.51 -13.18
N PHE A 65 6.99 -0.88 -11.90
CA PHE A 65 5.88 -0.58 -10.99
C PHE A 65 5.68 0.92 -10.75
N LEU A 66 6.65 1.76 -11.15
CA LEU A 66 6.56 3.21 -11.11
C LEU A 66 5.82 3.82 -12.31
N ASP A 67 5.54 3.04 -13.36
CA ASP A 67 4.78 3.52 -14.52
C ASP A 67 3.30 3.75 -14.15
N GLU A 68 2.65 4.70 -14.83
CA GLU A 68 1.30 5.14 -14.49
C GLU A 68 0.25 4.02 -14.55
N GLU A 69 0.38 3.13 -15.54
CA GLU A 69 -0.46 1.93 -15.68
C GLU A 69 -0.40 1.08 -14.40
N PHE A 70 0.80 0.74 -13.94
CA PHE A 70 1.00 -0.09 -12.75
C PHE A 70 0.72 0.65 -11.46
N ARG A 71 0.91 1.97 -11.42
CA ARG A 71 0.53 2.80 -10.28
C ARG A 71 -0.98 2.76 -10.04
N SER A 72 -1.80 2.77 -11.10
CA SER A 72 -3.25 2.63 -10.97
C SER A 72 -3.65 1.27 -10.37
N ILE A 73 -2.96 0.20 -10.78
CA ILE A 73 -3.14 -1.16 -10.27
C ILE A 73 -2.73 -1.21 -8.79
N LEU A 74 -1.59 -0.60 -8.43
CA LEU A 74 -1.10 -0.53 -7.06
C LEU A 74 -2.09 0.17 -6.13
N LYS A 75 -2.66 1.30 -6.56
CA LYS A 75 -3.70 2.05 -5.81
C LYS A 75 -4.94 1.22 -5.50
N SER A 76 -5.31 0.30 -6.39
CA SER A 76 -6.45 -0.61 -6.19
C SER A 76 -6.16 -1.76 -5.21
N GLY A 77 -4.90 -1.93 -4.79
CA GLY A 77 -4.46 -3.02 -3.93
C GLY A 77 -4.67 -2.78 -2.44
N ASN A 78 -5.24 -3.78 -1.75
CA ASN A 78 -5.41 -3.79 -0.29
C ASN A 78 -4.23 -4.43 0.47
N ALA A 79 -3.39 -5.20 -0.23
CA ALA A 79 -2.27 -5.90 0.36
C ALA A 79 -1.16 -5.97 -0.66
N ILE A 80 0.01 -5.48 -0.25
CA ILE A 80 1.21 -5.26 -1.06
C ILE A 80 2.37 -5.98 -0.38
N PHE A 81 3.14 -6.74 -1.14
CA PHE A 81 4.42 -7.28 -0.71
C PHE A 81 5.50 -6.65 -1.58
N VAL A 82 6.60 -6.20 -0.98
CA VAL A 82 7.76 -5.66 -1.68
C VAL A 82 9.05 -6.18 -1.07
N ASN A 83 9.86 -6.92 -1.82
CA ASN A 83 11.24 -7.19 -1.41
C ASN A 83 12.14 -6.01 -1.83
N ASN A 84 12.21 -5.00 -0.98
CA ASN A 84 12.96 -3.76 -1.20
C ASN A 84 14.40 -3.81 -0.64
N LEU A 85 14.96 -4.99 -0.35
CA LEU A 85 16.29 -5.11 0.25
C LEU A 85 17.39 -4.51 -0.66
N SER A 86 17.28 -4.70 -1.98
CA SER A 86 18.24 -4.20 -2.97
C SER A 86 17.87 -2.84 -3.59
N PHE A 87 16.79 -2.20 -3.13
CA PHE A 87 16.35 -0.94 -3.74
C PHE A 87 17.29 0.22 -3.38
N ASN A 88 17.54 1.09 -4.36
CA ASN A 88 18.25 2.34 -4.10
C ASN A 88 17.31 3.36 -3.42
N ASN A 89 17.87 4.45 -2.90
CA ASN A 89 17.11 5.47 -2.16
C ASN A 89 16.03 6.15 -3.01
N ASP A 90 16.28 6.37 -4.30
CA ASP A 90 15.30 6.98 -5.21
C ASP A 90 14.07 6.09 -5.43
N HIS A 91 14.28 4.81 -5.78
CA HIS A 91 13.19 3.84 -5.96
C HIS A 91 12.42 3.65 -4.64
N HIS A 92 13.13 3.63 -3.51
CA HIS A 92 12.50 3.55 -2.18
C HIS A 92 11.62 4.78 -1.91
N HIS A 93 12.12 5.99 -2.17
CA HIS A 93 11.37 7.23 -1.97
C HIS A 93 10.16 7.33 -2.90
N ARG A 94 10.31 7.04 -4.19
CA ARG A 94 9.22 7.05 -5.16
C ARG A 94 8.14 6.03 -4.83
N LEU A 95 8.53 4.84 -4.40
CA LEU A 95 7.59 3.82 -3.94
C LEU A 95 6.84 4.26 -2.68
N LYS A 96 7.56 4.89 -1.72
CA LYS A 96 6.93 5.51 -0.55
C LYS A 96 5.90 6.57 -0.96
N MET A 97 6.19 7.37 -1.99
CA MET A 97 5.24 8.34 -2.54
C MET A 97 3.99 7.68 -3.14
N CYS A 98 4.11 6.50 -3.75
CA CYS A 98 2.96 5.74 -4.24
C CYS A 98 2.05 5.24 -3.10
N PHE A 99 2.60 5.00 -1.90
CA PHE A 99 1.82 4.49 -0.78
C PHE A 99 0.86 5.49 -0.15
N TYR A 100 1.08 6.80 -0.34
CA TYR A 100 0.11 7.82 0.11
C TYR A 100 -1.23 7.73 -0.63
N ASP A 101 -1.22 7.22 -1.86
CA ASP A 101 -2.41 7.08 -2.70
C ASP A 101 -3.20 5.79 -2.42
N LEU A 102 -2.76 4.95 -1.46
CA LEU A 102 -3.43 3.70 -1.11
C LEU A 102 -4.68 3.96 -0.28
N GLN A 103 -5.60 2.99 -0.29
CA GLN A 103 -6.79 3.07 0.56
C GLN A 103 -6.45 2.83 2.04
N ALA A 104 -7.26 3.42 2.92
CA ALA A 104 -7.21 3.14 4.35
C ALA A 104 -7.38 1.63 4.61
N GLY A 105 -6.59 1.08 5.53
CA GLY A 105 -6.57 -0.35 5.84
C GLY A 105 -5.72 -1.19 4.87
N SER A 106 -5.12 -0.60 3.84
CA SER A 106 -4.14 -1.30 3.00
C SER A 106 -2.92 -1.72 3.82
N ARG A 107 -2.44 -2.94 3.57
CA ARG A 107 -1.31 -3.55 4.26
C ARG A 107 -0.11 -3.70 3.34
N ILE A 108 1.08 -3.33 3.79
CA ILE A 108 2.32 -3.38 3.02
C ILE A 108 3.32 -4.21 3.82
N ILE A 109 3.79 -5.31 3.23
CA ILE A 109 4.83 -6.16 3.78
C ILE A 109 6.14 -5.85 3.04
N SER A 110 7.20 -5.53 3.76
CA SER A 110 8.49 -5.17 3.16
C SER A 110 9.70 -5.73 3.91
N SER A 111 10.81 -5.94 3.22
CA SER A 111 12.07 -6.43 3.82
C SER A 111 12.90 -5.32 4.48
N LYS A 112 12.66 -4.06 4.08
CA LYS A 112 13.18 -2.84 4.72
C LYS A 112 11.99 -1.94 5.09
N PRO A 113 12.01 -1.28 6.27
CA PRO A 113 10.90 -0.43 6.69
C PRO A 113 10.86 0.88 5.88
N PHE A 114 9.66 1.39 5.57
CA PHE A 114 9.46 2.67 4.89
C PHE A 114 9.34 3.87 5.85
N CYS A 115 9.03 3.61 7.13
CA CYS A 115 9.10 4.58 8.22
C CYS A 115 9.78 3.92 9.43
N GLU A 116 10.45 4.72 10.24
CA GLU A 116 11.14 4.24 11.45
C GLU A 116 10.14 3.74 12.50
N PRO A 117 10.43 2.62 13.20
CA PRO A 117 9.52 2.02 14.19
C PRO A 117 9.12 2.94 15.37
N ASN A 118 10.03 3.81 15.81
CA ASN A 118 9.84 4.71 16.96
C ASN A 118 9.49 6.15 16.55
N PHE A 119 8.98 6.34 15.33
CA PHE A 119 8.81 7.68 14.78
C PHE A 119 7.61 8.43 15.41
N ARG A 120 7.84 9.68 15.84
CA ARG A 120 6.79 10.57 16.37
C ARG A 120 5.87 11.03 15.24
N VAL A 121 4.57 10.76 15.36
CA VAL A 121 3.56 11.16 14.37
C VAL A 121 3.64 12.68 14.12
N THR A 122 3.93 13.04 12.86
CA THR A 122 3.95 14.41 12.36
C THR A 122 2.94 14.50 11.22
N ALA A 123 2.41 15.69 10.92
CA ALA A 123 1.40 15.97 9.87
C ALA A 123 1.69 15.39 8.46
N ARG A 124 2.89 14.84 8.23
CA ARG A 124 3.38 14.33 6.94
C ARG A 124 3.48 12.79 6.87
N ASN A 125 3.30 12.04 7.98
CA ASN A 125 3.69 10.62 8.02
C ASN A 125 2.54 9.68 8.41
N VAL A 126 2.32 8.66 7.57
CA VAL A 126 1.36 7.57 7.77
C VAL A 126 2.02 6.46 8.62
N ASN A 127 1.26 5.87 9.54
CA ASN A 127 1.76 4.93 10.55
C ASN A 127 2.41 3.67 9.94
N VAL A 128 3.45 3.17 10.61
CA VAL A 128 4.04 1.83 10.40
C VAL A 128 3.82 1.04 11.68
N THR A 129 3.23 -0.15 11.55
CA THR A 129 3.32 -1.19 12.57
C THR A 129 4.52 -2.08 12.24
N VAL A 130 5.25 -2.57 13.24
CA VAL A 130 6.25 -3.61 12.98
C VAL A 130 5.52 -4.95 13.04
N LEU A 131 5.70 -5.82 12.06
CA LEU A 131 5.34 -7.23 12.23
C LEU A 131 6.47 -7.85 13.02
N ASP A 132 6.14 -8.63 14.04
CA ASP A 132 7.12 -9.45 14.75
C ASP A 132 7.89 -10.31 13.73
N ASN A 133 9.19 -10.50 14.02
CA ASN A 133 10.11 -11.23 13.17
C ASN A 133 9.47 -12.55 12.72
N LEU A 134 9.24 -12.70 11.42
CA LEU A 134 8.81 -13.99 10.87
C LEU A 134 9.96 -14.98 11.12
N GLU A 135 9.72 -16.02 11.91
CA GLU A 135 10.71 -17.08 12.12
C GLU A 135 10.97 -17.80 10.78
N ASN A 136 12.22 -18.25 10.56
CA ASN A 136 12.66 -19.01 9.38
C ASN A 136 12.70 -18.24 8.03
N THR A 137 13.12 -16.98 8.06
CA THR A 137 13.39 -16.20 6.83
C THR A 137 14.64 -16.71 6.11
N VAL A 138 14.59 -16.79 4.78
CA VAL A 138 15.74 -17.20 3.96
C VAL A 138 16.60 -15.99 3.59
N SER A 139 17.90 -16.07 3.89
CA SER A 139 18.89 -15.04 3.55
C SER A 139 20.20 -15.68 3.11
N TRP A 140 20.89 -15.04 2.17
CA TRP A 140 22.28 -15.37 1.87
C TRP A 140 23.25 -14.87 2.96
N THR A 141 22.74 -14.07 3.90
CA THR A 141 23.45 -13.61 5.11
C THR A 141 23.26 -14.60 6.27
N SER A 142 24.19 -14.62 7.21
CA SER A 142 24.11 -15.40 8.46
C SER A 142 23.06 -14.87 9.44
N THR A 143 22.47 -13.72 9.18
CA THR A 143 21.44 -13.08 10.00
C THR A 143 20.06 -13.23 9.37
N PRO A 144 19.03 -13.59 10.15
CA PRO A 144 17.65 -13.61 9.66
C PRO A 144 17.23 -12.21 9.21
N ILE A 145 16.51 -12.14 8.09
CA ILE A 145 16.04 -10.88 7.52
C ILE A 145 14.61 -10.63 7.98
N PRO A 146 14.36 -9.62 8.83
CA PRO A 146 13.01 -9.33 9.30
C PRO A 146 12.14 -8.81 8.15
N PHE A 147 10.83 -9.08 8.26
CA PHE A 147 9.80 -8.45 7.43
C PHE A 147 9.00 -7.46 8.27
N TYR A 148 8.58 -6.35 7.67
CA TYR A 148 7.85 -5.26 8.30
C TYR A 148 6.44 -5.17 7.71
N LEU A 149 5.42 -4.91 8.53
CA LEU A 149 4.03 -4.72 8.09
C LEU A 149 3.52 -3.32 8.37
N GLN A 150 3.52 -2.50 7.36
CA GLN A 150 2.88 -1.21 7.44
C GLN A 150 1.38 -1.32 7.14
N THR A 151 0.53 -0.80 8.04
CA THR A 151 -0.90 -0.65 7.79
C THR A 151 -1.22 0.82 7.60
N ILE A 152 -1.85 1.15 6.46
CA ILE A 152 -2.26 2.52 6.14
C ILE A 152 -3.45 2.90 7.02
N ASP A 153 -3.25 3.91 7.87
CA ASP A 153 -4.26 4.42 8.79
C ASP A 153 -4.19 5.96 8.86
N TYR A 154 -5.31 6.60 8.50
CA TYR A 154 -5.45 8.05 8.50
C TYR A 154 -6.05 8.60 9.80
N SER A 155 -6.59 7.75 10.68
CA SER A 155 -7.29 8.19 11.90
C SER A 155 -6.39 9.02 12.84
N ARG A 156 -5.09 8.68 12.93
CA ARG A 156 -4.14 9.46 13.73
C ARG A 156 -3.87 10.85 13.18
N ILE A 157 -3.90 11.00 11.85
CA ILE A 157 -3.74 12.31 11.19
C ILE A 157 -4.99 13.16 11.49
N GLU A 158 -6.17 12.56 11.38
CA GLU A 158 -7.43 13.22 11.76
C GLU A 158 -7.42 13.67 13.21
N GLN A 159 -6.99 12.82 14.15
CA GLN A 159 -6.85 13.16 15.57
C GLN A 159 -5.84 14.28 15.81
N TYR A 160 -4.72 14.28 15.08
CA TYR A 160 -3.71 15.33 15.17
C TYR A 160 -4.27 16.69 14.76
N PHE A 161 -4.94 16.76 13.61
CA PHE A 161 -5.57 18.00 13.15
C PHE A 161 -6.75 18.43 14.03
N ALA A 162 -7.55 17.49 14.53
CA ALA A 162 -8.60 17.76 15.51
C ALA A 162 -8.00 18.35 16.80
N GLY A 163 -6.86 17.85 17.27
CA GLY A 163 -6.14 18.38 18.42
C GLY A 163 -5.62 19.80 18.21
N ILE A 164 -5.10 20.11 17.02
CA ILE A 164 -4.69 21.49 16.67
C ILE A 164 -5.89 22.42 16.62
N ALA A 165 -6.99 22.00 15.98
CA ALA A 165 -8.22 22.79 15.91
C ALA A 165 -8.78 23.09 17.31
N LYS A 166 -8.75 22.10 18.21
CA LYS A 166 -9.16 22.26 19.61
C LYS A 166 -8.27 23.23 20.39
N LYS A 167 -6.96 23.23 20.15
CA LYS A 167 -6.02 24.19 20.77
C LYS A 167 -6.26 25.62 20.29
N ARG A 168 -6.43 25.82 18.98
CA ARG A 168 -6.74 27.15 18.40
C ARG A 168 -8.10 27.68 18.85
N GLY A 169 -9.10 26.81 19.02
CA GLY A 169 -10.40 27.19 19.58
C GLY A 169 -10.33 27.61 21.05
N HIS A 170 -9.33 27.14 21.80
CA HIS A 170 -9.10 27.51 23.19
C HIS A 170 -8.29 28.81 23.35
N GLU A 171 -7.41 29.12 22.39
CA GLU A 171 -6.64 30.38 22.32
C GLU A 171 -7.53 31.56 21.89
N ASN A 172 -8.58 31.34 21.09
CA ASN A 172 -9.50 32.42 20.68
C ASN A 172 -10.40 32.96 21.80
N ASN A 173 -10.32 32.43 23.03
CA ASN A 173 -10.95 32.99 24.23
C ASN A 173 -9.96 33.73 25.16
N SER A 174 -8.70 33.89 24.75
CA SER A 174 -7.68 34.64 25.49
C SER A 174 -6.79 35.41 24.52
N GLU A 175 -7.08 36.71 24.42
CA GLU A 175 -6.43 37.84 23.75
C GLU A 175 -5.10 37.65 22.95
N GLN A 176 -5.16 38.18 21.72
CA GLN A 176 -4.13 38.81 20.87
C GLN A 176 -2.62 38.58 21.15
N SER A 177 -1.92 37.99 20.17
CA SER A 177 -0.56 38.37 19.79
C SER A 177 -0.20 37.93 18.35
N VAL A 178 0.79 38.62 17.77
CA VAL A 178 1.04 38.89 16.34
C VAL A 178 1.76 37.76 15.56
N CYS A 179 1.57 37.76 14.23
CA CYS A 179 1.96 36.82 13.14
C CYS A 179 3.42 36.29 13.09
N PRO A 180 3.72 35.26 12.25
CA PRO A 180 4.11 35.56 10.86
C PRO A 180 3.33 34.76 9.78
N SER A 181 3.03 35.45 8.69
CA SER A 181 1.99 35.19 7.70
C SER A 181 2.31 34.20 6.57
N SER A 182 3.45 33.49 6.55
CA SER A 182 3.80 32.64 5.40
C SER A 182 3.25 31.21 5.45
N SER A 183 2.99 30.66 6.65
CA SER A 183 2.52 29.27 6.83
C SER A 183 1.00 29.10 6.67
N CYS A 184 0.23 30.17 6.82
CA CYS A 184 -1.23 30.11 6.82
C CYS A 184 -1.82 29.91 5.41
N ASP A 185 -1.13 30.36 4.37
CA ASP A 185 -1.62 30.27 3.00
C ASP A 185 -1.42 28.87 2.39
N GLU A 186 -0.32 28.18 2.73
CA GLU A 186 -0.11 26.78 2.36
C GLU A 186 -1.12 25.85 3.05
N ILE A 187 -1.42 26.08 4.33
CA ILE A 187 -2.36 25.24 5.10
C ILE A 187 -3.81 25.44 4.63
N LYS A 188 -4.21 26.67 4.28
CA LYS A 188 -5.52 26.93 3.65
C LYS A 188 -5.63 26.26 2.28
N THR A 189 -4.54 26.20 1.54
CA THR A 189 -4.49 25.53 0.23
C THR A 189 -4.65 24.02 0.39
N ILE A 190 -3.96 23.41 1.36
CA ILE A 190 -4.07 21.96 1.64
C ILE A 190 -5.44 21.58 2.21
N SER A 191 -6.04 22.41 3.07
CA SER A 191 -7.41 22.20 3.57
C SER A 191 -8.46 22.34 2.47
N LYS A 192 -8.29 23.31 1.55
CA LYS A 192 -9.15 23.45 0.36
C LYS A 192 -9.00 22.28 -0.61
N LEU A 193 -7.77 21.81 -0.85
CA LEU A 193 -7.50 20.63 -1.68
C LEU A 193 -8.08 19.36 -1.05
N SER A 194 -7.96 19.18 0.27
CA SER A 194 -8.57 18.07 1.01
C SER A 194 -10.09 18.09 0.92
N SER A 195 -10.72 19.26 1.02
CA SER A 195 -12.18 19.42 0.93
C SER A 195 -12.69 19.21 -0.50
N ALA A 196 -11.98 19.70 -1.52
CA ALA A 196 -12.33 19.54 -2.94
C ALA A 196 -12.18 18.08 -3.42
N ILE A 197 -11.20 17.34 -2.89
CA ILE A 197 -11.02 15.90 -3.17
C ILE A 197 -12.15 15.06 -2.55
N ILE A 198 -12.72 15.50 -1.42
CA ILE A 198 -13.87 14.86 -0.76
C ILE A 198 -15.17 15.11 -1.53
N GLU A 199 -15.37 16.31 -2.09
CA GLU A 199 -16.58 16.64 -2.88
C GLU A 199 -16.64 15.96 -4.26
N LEU A 200 -15.50 15.62 -4.87
CA LEU A 200 -15.46 15.08 -6.24
C LEU A 200 -15.73 13.57 -6.36
N LYS A 201 -16.02 12.86 -5.28
CA LYS A 201 -16.42 11.44 -5.33
C LYS A 201 -17.67 11.21 -4.50
N ILE A 202 -18.83 11.18 -5.15
CA ILE A 202 -19.87 10.14 -5.08
C ILE A 202 -21.12 10.62 -5.87
N PRO A 203 -21.56 9.95 -6.96
CA PRO A 203 -22.97 9.84 -7.28
C PRO A 203 -23.55 8.68 -6.45
N THR A 204 -24.43 9.00 -5.48
CA THR A 204 -25.07 8.00 -4.62
C THR A 204 -26.13 7.20 -5.41
N LEU A 205 -25.76 6.04 -5.95
CA LEU A 205 -26.75 5.08 -6.44
C LEU A 205 -27.38 4.33 -5.26
N LYS A 206 -28.60 4.73 -4.90
CA LYS A 206 -29.46 4.02 -3.93
C LYS A 206 -29.90 2.67 -4.49
N LEU A 207 -29.29 1.57 -4.02
CA LEU A 207 -29.76 0.21 -4.28
C LEU A 207 -30.81 -0.21 -3.23
N LYS A 208 -32.08 -0.28 -3.64
CA LYS A 208 -33.18 -0.90 -2.87
C LYS A 208 -32.98 -2.41 -2.82
N ARG A 209 -32.74 -2.97 -1.62
CA ARG A 209 -32.75 -4.42 -1.37
C ARG A 209 -34.18 -4.94 -1.34
N LYS A 210 -34.58 -5.77 -2.31
CA LYS A 210 -35.77 -6.64 -2.23
C LYS A 210 -35.36 -7.96 -1.58
N TYR A 211 -35.84 -8.21 -0.37
CA TYR A 211 -35.80 -9.53 0.26
C TYR A 211 -36.83 -10.43 -0.42
N ARG A 212 -36.43 -11.60 -0.91
CA ARG A 212 -37.35 -12.63 -1.41
C ARG A 212 -37.18 -13.86 -0.52
N LYS A 213 -38.11 -14.06 0.41
CA LYS A 213 -38.33 -15.34 1.07
C LYS A 213 -39.01 -16.28 0.07
N ARG A 214 -38.46 -17.47 -0.11
CA ARG A 214 -39.16 -18.76 -0.13
C ARG A 214 -38.12 -19.84 0.10
#